data_AF-A0A539E4V3-F1
#
_entry.id   AF-A0A539E4V3-F1
#
_cell.length_a   1.000
_cell.length_b   1.000
_cell.length_c   1.000
_cell.angle_alpha   90.00
_cell.angle_beta   90.00
_cell.angle_gamma   90.00
#
_symmetry.space_group_name_H-M   'P 1'
#
loop_
_entity.id
_entity.type
_entity.pdbx_description
1 polymer ?
#
loop_
_entity_poly.entity_id
_entity_poly.type
_entity_poly.pdbx_seq_one_letter_code
_entity_poly.pdbx_strand_id
1 'polypeptide(L)' 'MNVMTGDVIEVDVDGDAISALVLLATPEAVIVDPCDGSTPLVFRPEHLTAVRIFDGAAA' A
#
# COMPACT_ATOMS: atom_id res chain seq x y z
N MET A 1 -7.86 -9.37 -2.75
CA MET A 1 -6.72 -8.56 -2.28
C MET A 1 -6.27 -9.09 -0.95
N ASN A 2 -4.96 -9.33 -0.77
CA ASN A 2 -4.39 -9.84 0.49
C ASN A 2 -3.74 -8.74 1.36
N VAL A 3 -3.87 -7.47 0.96
CA VAL A 3 -3.36 -6.32 1.70
C VAL A 3 -4.25 -6.06 2.92
N MET A 4 -3.62 -5.90 4.07
CA MET A 4 -4.26 -5.66 5.36
C MET A 4 -3.79 -4.33 5.94
N THR A 5 -4.61 -3.76 6.83
CA THR A 5 -4.21 -2.58 7.60
C THR A 5 -2.97 -2.92 8.44
N GLY A 6 -1.95 -2.06 8.36
CA GLY A 6 -0.66 -2.25 9.03
C GLY A 6 0.40 -2.93 8.16
N ASP A 7 0.06 -3.46 7.00
CA ASP A 7 1.06 -3.99 6.06
C ASP A 7 1.96 -2.86 5.55
N VAL A 8 3.23 -3.18 5.30
CA VAL A 8 4.11 -2.34 4.49
C VAL A 8 4.17 -2.96 3.11
N ILE A 9 3.92 -2.15 2.09
CA ILE A 9 3.80 -2.61 0.71
C ILE A 9 4.65 -1.79 -0.24
N GLU A 10 5.02 -2.39 -1.37
CA GLU A 10 5.52 -1.68 -2.56
C GLU A 10 4.38 -1.58 -3.57
N VAL A 11 4.16 -0.38 -4.09
CA VAL A 11 3.14 -0.09 -5.10
C VAL A 11 3.72 0.79 -6.21
N ASP A 12 3.23 0.59 -7.43
CA ASP A 12 3.50 1.47 -8.57
C ASP A 12 2.50 2.64 -8.55
N VAL A 13 3.04 3.86 -8.54
CA VAL A 13 2.27 5.10 -8.67
C VAL A 13 2.89 5.90 -9.81
N ASP A 14 2.13 6.06 -10.90
CA ASP A 14 2.55 6.79 -12.09
C ASP A 14 3.89 6.31 -12.70
N GLY A 15 4.20 5.02 -12.57
CA GLY A 15 5.43 4.39 -13.08
C GLY A 15 6.61 4.39 -12.10
N ASP A 16 6.43 4.97 -10.91
CA ASP A 16 7.40 4.95 -9.83
C ASP A 16 7.01 3.93 -8.75
N ALA A 17 7.95 3.06 -8.37
CA ALA A 17 7.77 2.14 -7.26
C ALA A 17 8.01 2.87 -5.93
N ILE A 18 6.99 2.93 -5.08
CA ILE A 18 7.08 3.53 -3.74
C ILE A 18 6.80 2.47 -2.67
N SER A 19 7.46 2.62 -1.52
CA SER A 19 7.09 1.88 -0.31
C SER A 19 6.07 2.68 0.49
N ALA A 20 5.02 2.03 0.95
CA ALA A 20 3.95 2.68 1.71
C ALA A 20 3.42 1.81 2.85
N LEU A 21 3.01 2.44 3.94
CA LEU A 21 2.29 1.82 5.05
C LEU A 21 0.79 1.83 4.76
N VAL A 22 0.12 0.70 4.92
CA VAL A 22 -1.33 0.61 4.75
C VAL A 22 -2.02 1.12 6.01
N LEU A 23 -2.66 2.27 5.92
CA LEU A 23 -3.40 2.89 7.01
C LEU A 23 -4.79 2.31 7.20
N LEU A 24 -5.42 1.88 6.11
CA LEU A 24 -6.75 1.27 6.10
C LEU A 24 -6.91 0.38 4.87
N ALA A 25 -7.46 -0.81 5.05
CA ALA A 25 -7.86 -1.70 3.97
C ALA A 25 -9.30 -2.18 4.18
N THR A 26 -10.21 -1.79 3.29
CA THR A 26 -11.61 -2.25 3.26
C THR A 26 -11.95 -2.81 1.87
N PRO A 27 -13.11 -3.48 1.70
CA PRO A 27 -13.57 -3.92 0.39
C PRO A 27 -13.78 -2.80 -0.64
N GLU A 28 -13.90 -1.54 -0.19
CA GLU A 28 -14.18 -0.37 -1.04
C GLU A 28 -12.97 0.51 -1.30
N ALA A 29 -12.01 0.55 -0.36
CA ALA A 29 -10.85 1.43 -0.45
C ALA A 29 -9.63 0.89 0.30
N VAL A 30 -8.46 1.26 -0.19
CA VAL A 30 -7.18 1.12 0.52
C VAL A 30 -6.54 2.48 0.64
N ILE A 31 -6.19 2.88 1.85
CA ILE A 31 -5.45 4.11 2.14
C ILE A 31 -4.02 3.73 2.50
N VAL A 32 -3.05 4.34 1.83
CA VAL A 32 -1.63 4.09 2.06
C VAL A 32 -0.88 5.39 2.29
N ASP A 33 0.10 5.36 3.18
CA ASP A 33 1.00 6.45 3.50
C ASP A 33 2.39 6.15 2.91
N PRO A 34 2.90 6.96 1.96
CA PRO A 34 4.26 6.82 1.44
C PRO A 34 5.37 7.10 2.46
N CYS A 35 5.04 7.54 3.68
CA CYS A 35 5.97 7.86 4.77
C CYS A 35 6.99 8.96 4.43
N ASP A 36 6.67 9.83 3.47
CA ASP A 36 7.53 10.93 3.01
C ASP A 36 7.02 12.32 3.45
N GLY A 37 5.93 12.38 4.22
CA GLY A 37 5.30 13.61 4.70
C GLY A 37 4.29 14.21 3.72
N SER A 38 4.04 13.57 2.58
CA SER A 38 2.94 13.92 1.68
C SER A 38 1.57 13.45 2.20
N THR A 39 0.50 13.81 1.49
CA THR A 39 -0.85 13.35 1.82
C THR A 39 -1.01 11.87 1.45
N PRO A 40 -1.62 11.03 2.31
CA PRO A 40 -1.91 9.64 1.98
C PRO A 40 -2.69 9.46 0.68
N LEU A 41 -2.37 8.37 -0.02
CA LEU A 41 -2.97 8.01 -1.29
C LEU A 41 -4.16 7.06 -1.06
N VAL A 42 -5.18 7.18 -1.91
CA VAL A 42 -6.40 6.35 -1.84
C VAL A 42 -6.54 5.55 -3.13
N PHE A 43 -6.60 4.23 -2.99
CA PHE A 43 -6.76 3.30 -4.09
C PHE A 43 -8.10 2.58 -3.97
N ARG A 44 -8.68 2.25 -5.13
CA ARG A 44 -9.71 1.21 -5.18
C ARG A 44 -9.04 -0.16 -5.14
N PRO A 45 -9.60 -1.15 -4.43
CA PRO A 45 -8.97 -2.45 -4.32
C PRO A 45 -8.66 -3.12 -5.67
N GLU A 46 -9.53 -2.95 -6.67
CA GLU A 46 -9.33 -3.51 -8.01
C GLU A 46 -8.13 -2.93 -8.79
N HIS A 47 -7.61 -1.77 -8.39
CA HIS A 47 -6.46 -1.12 -9.05
C HIS A 47 -5.11 -1.51 -8.44
N LEU A 48 -5.11 -2.13 -7.26
CA LEU A 48 -3.92 -2.61 -6.57
C LEU A 48 -3.59 -4.03 -7.03
N THR A 49 -3.13 -4.16 -8.28
CA THR A 49 -2.88 -5.46 -8.93
C THR A 49 -1.44 -5.94 -8.82
N ALA A 50 -0.48 -5.03 -8.63
CA ALA A 50 0.96 -5.31 -8.59
C ALA A 50 1.59 -4.96 -7.23
N VAL A 51 0.95 -5.37 -6.14
CA VAL A 51 1.42 -5.07 -4.78
C VAL A 51 2.38 -6.15 -4.29
N ARG A 52 3.57 -5.75 -3.83
CA ARG A 52 4.45 -6.60 -3.03
C ARG A 52 4.27 -6.26 -1.56
N ILE A 53 3.98 -7.24 -0.72
CA ILE A 53 3.91 -7.06 0.74
C ILE A 53 5.28 -7.38 1.32
N PHE A 54 5.82 -6.51 2.17
CA PHE A 54 7.05 -6.76 2.91
C PHE A 54 6.72 -7.47 4.22
N ASP A 55 7.23 -8.69 4.38
CA ASP A 55 7.19 -9.39 5.66
C ASP A 55 8.26 -8.81 6.59
N GLY A 56 7.82 -8.17 7.68
CA GLY A 56 8.72 -7.64 8.72
C GLY A 56 9.49 -8.72 9.50
N ALA A 57 9.39 -9.99 9.11
CA ALA A 57 10.20 -11.07 9.62
C ALA A 57 11.61 -10.91 9.07
N ALA A 58 12.49 -10.24 9.83
CA ALA A 58 13.92 -10.26 9.58
C ALA A 58 14.39 -11.72 9.45
N ALA A 59 15.09 -12.01 8.35
CA ALA A 59 15.80 -13.27 8.13
C ALA A 59 16.93 -13.47 9.16
#